data_AF-A0A1H5Q3M4-F1
#
_entry.id   AF-A0A1H5Q3M4-F1
#
_cell.length_a   1.000
_cell.length_b   1.000
_cell.length_c   1.000
_cell.angle_alpha   90.00
_cell.angle_beta   90.00
_cell.angle_gamma   90.00
#
_symmetry.space_group_name_H-M   'P 1'
#
loop_
_entity.id
_entity.type
_entity.pdbx_description
1 polymer ?
#
loop_
_entity_poly.entity_id
_entity_poly.type
_entity_poly.pdbx_seq_one_letter_code
_entity_poly.pdbx_strand_id
1 'polypeptide(L)'
;MTDSRRGSGETPEELANALRDQARSAATSALRAGLEDIEDRYGQHVADRVVTLVDVDGVFAGLDDPVTARRGRPQPEDDEPYEFKPVGSL
;
A
#
# COMPACT_ATOMS: atom_id res chain seq x y z
N MET A 1 -18.62 29.04 -27.92
CA MET A 1 -18.83 28.28 -26.67
C MET A 1 -18.62 26.82 -26.99
N THR A 2 -17.37 26.35 -26.89
CA THR A 2 -17.00 24.95 -27.18
C THR A 2 -16.78 24.23 -25.87
N ASP A 3 -17.49 23.10 -25.73
CA ASP A 3 -17.47 22.12 -24.65
C ASP A 3 -16.13 21.95 -23.91
N SER A 4 -16.09 22.38 -22.65
CA SER A 4 -15.04 22.03 -21.68
C SER A 4 -15.28 20.63 -21.07
N ARG A 5 -15.59 19.64 -21.91
CA ARG A 5 -15.73 18.23 -21.49
C ARG A 5 -14.51 17.44 -21.94
N ARG A 6 -13.43 17.43 -21.15
CA ARG A 6 -12.50 16.29 -21.00
C ARG A 6 -11.32 16.66 -20.11
N GLY A 7 -11.43 16.21 -18.86
CA GLY A 7 -10.33 16.13 -17.90
C GLY A 7 -10.81 15.39 -16.65
N SER A 8 -11.72 14.42 -16.84
CA SER A 8 -12.23 13.54 -15.79
C SER A 8 -11.48 12.23 -15.92
N GLY A 9 -10.27 12.21 -15.39
CA GLY A 9 -9.48 11.00 -15.23
C GLY A 9 -8.56 11.29 -14.06
N GLU A 10 -8.70 10.50 -12.99
CA GLU A 10 -7.76 10.55 -11.88
C GLU A 10 -6.35 10.44 -12.44
N THR A 11 -5.48 11.35 -12.01
CA THR A 11 -4.06 11.34 -12.39
C THR A 11 -3.40 10.05 -11.91
N PRO A 12 -2.36 9.56 -12.59
CA PRO A 12 -1.59 8.40 -12.11
C PRO A 12 -1.12 8.57 -10.65
N GLU A 13 -0.79 9.79 -10.24
CA GLU A 13 -0.46 10.12 -8.86
C GLU A 13 -1.65 9.95 -7.90
N GLU A 14 -2.85 10.39 -8.28
CA GLU A 14 -4.08 10.18 -7.50
C GLU A 14 -4.41 8.68 -7.36
N LEU A 15 -4.26 7.90 -8.44
CA LEU A 15 -4.45 6.45 -8.42
C LEU A 15 -3.41 5.74 -7.55
N ALA A 16 -2.14 6.16 -7.64
CA ALA A 16 -1.08 5.60 -6.80
C ALA A 16 -1.29 5.91 -5.31
N ASN A 17 -1.77 7.12 -4.98
CA ASN A 17 -2.12 7.49 -3.62
C ASN A 17 -3.33 6.70 -3.12
N ALA A 18 -4.38 6.56 -3.93
CA ALA A 18 -5.54 5.74 -3.59
C ALA A 18 -5.17 4.28 -3.35
N LEU A 19 -4.28 3.72 -4.17
CA LEU A 19 -3.76 2.36 -3.99
C LEU A 19 -2.94 2.21 -2.70
N ARG A 20 -2.11 3.20 -2.35
CA ARG A 20 -1.37 3.22 -1.08
C ARG A 20 -2.31 3.27 0.12
N ASP A 21 -3.33 4.12 0.07
CA ASP A 21 -4.33 4.23 1.13
C ASP A 21 -5.09 2.91 1.30
N GLN A 22 -5.46 2.28 0.19
CA GLN A 22 -6.09 0.96 0.20
C GLN A 22 -5.16 -0.11 0.78
N ALA A 23 -3.89 -0.14 0.37
CA ALA A 23 -2.90 -1.08 0.88
C ALA A 23 -2.65 -0.89 2.38
N ARG A 24 -2.59 0.37 2.85
CA ARG A 24 -2.47 0.72 4.28
C ARG A 24 -3.67 0.21 5.07
N SER A 25 -4.87 0.45 4.56
CA SER A 25 -6.11 -0.02 5.19
C SER A 25 -6.16 -1.55 5.28
N ALA A 26 -5.78 -2.24 4.20
CA ALA A 26 -5.73 -3.70 4.16
C ALA A 26 -4.68 -4.27 5.13
N ALA A 27 -3.46 -3.72 5.13
CA ALA A 27 -2.40 -4.13 6.04
C ALA A 27 -2.78 -3.91 7.51
N THR A 28 -3.41 -2.77 7.83
CA THR A 28 -3.93 -2.49 9.18
C THR A 28 -4.99 -3.52 9.60
N SER A 29 -5.91 -3.83 8.70
CA SER A 29 -6.98 -4.80 8.96
C SER A 29 -6.43 -6.21 9.16
N ALA A 30 -5.46 -6.62 8.35
CA ALA A 30 -4.79 -7.91 8.47
C ALA A 30 -4.00 -8.03 9.78
N LEU A 31 -3.27 -6.98 10.17
CA LEU A 31 -2.53 -6.96 11.43
C LEU A 31 -3.48 -7.08 12.63
N ARG A 32 -4.58 -6.32 12.64
CA ARG A 32 -5.59 -6.42 13.69
C ARG A 32 -6.17 -7.82 13.79
N ALA A 33 -6.67 -8.37 12.68
CA ALA A 33 -7.27 -9.70 12.66
C ALA A 33 -6.29 -10.79 13.12
N GLY A 34 -5.01 -10.68 12.73
CA GLY A 34 -3.97 -11.60 13.19
C GLY A 34 -3.71 -11.52 14.69
N LEU A 35 -3.75 -10.32 15.28
CA LEU A 35 -3.57 -10.14 16.72
C LEU A 35 -4.80 -10.63 17.52
N GLU A 36 -6.01 -10.38 17.02
CA GLU A 36 -7.26 -10.90 17.61
C GLU A 36 -7.27 -12.44 17.61
N ASP A 37 -6.87 -13.08 16.50
CA ASP A 37 -6.76 -14.55 16.41
C ASP A 37 -5.65 -15.13 17.31
N ILE A 38 -4.61 -14.34 17.62
CA ILE A 38 -3.58 -14.72 18.60
C ILE A 38 -4.12 -14.57 20.03
N GLU A 39 -4.84 -13.49 20.32
CA GLU A 39 -5.50 -13.27 21.60
C GLU A 39 -6.50 -14.39 21.91
N ASP A 40 -7.36 -14.73 20.96
CA ASP A 40 -8.39 -15.76 21.13
C ASP A 40 -7.79 -17.15 21.42
N ARG A 41 -6.65 -17.48 20.80
CA ARG A 41 -6.01 -18.80 20.91
C ARG A 41 -5.01 -18.92 22.06
N TYR A 42 -4.28 -17.86 22.35
CA TYR A 42 -3.13 -17.88 23.26
C TYR A 42 -3.26 -16.89 24.44
N GLY A 43 -4.27 -16.02 24.41
CA GLY A 43 -4.54 -15.00 25.40
C GLY A 43 -3.81 -13.68 25.15
N GLN A 44 -4.36 -12.59 25.70
CA GLN A 44 -3.89 -11.22 25.56
C GLN A 44 -2.37 -11.06 25.76
N HIS A 45 -1.80 -11.68 26.80
CA HIS A 45 -0.39 -11.56 27.14
C HIS A 45 0.56 -12.02 26.00
N VAL A 46 0.13 -12.97 25.17
CA VAL A 46 0.88 -13.41 24.00
C VAL A 46 0.72 -12.42 22.85
N ALA A 47 -0.50 -11.93 22.61
CA ALA A 47 -0.77 -10.90 21.61
C ALA A 47 0.06 -9.64 21.88
N ASP A 48 0.12 -9.18 23.14
CA ASP A 48 0.93 -8.03 23.56
C ASP A 48 2.43 -8.26 23.28
N ARG A 49 2.94 -9.47 23.58
CA ARG A 49 4.31 -9.85 23.25
C ARG A 49 4.56 -9.84 21.75
N VAL A 50 3.64 -10.37 20.95
CA VAL A 50 3.76 -10.38 19.49
C VAL A 50 3.81 -8.96 18.94
N VAL A 51 2.97 -8.04 19.44
CA VAL A 51 3.03 -6.62 19.06
C VAL A 51 4.42 -6.02 19.28
N THR A 52 5.12 -6.37 20.37
CA THR A 52 6.49 -5.88 20.62
C THR A 52 7.56 -6.47 19.70
N LEU A 53 7.26 -7.58 19.01
CA LEU A 53 8.19 -8.27 18.12
C LEU A 53 7.96 -7.93 16.65
N VAL A 54 6.76 -7.48 16.29
CA VAL A 54 6.43 -7.06 14.93
C VAL A 54 7.01 -5.66 14.69
N ASP A 55 7.83 -5.54 13.66
CA ASP A 55 8.27 -4.25 13.12
C ASP A 55 7.11 -3.61 12.35
N VAL A 56 6.21 -2.94 13.08
CA VAL A 56 5.03 -2.27 12.51
C VAL A 56 5.47 -1.22 11.49
N ASP A 57 6.50 -0.43 11.79
CA ASP A 57 7.00 0.61 10.89
C ASP A 57 7.54 0.01 9.58
N GLY A 58 8.24 -1.13 9.65
CA GLY A 58 8.68 -1.88 8.49
C GLY A 58 7.54 -2.45 7.65
N VAL A 59 6.43 -2.86 8.26
CA VAL A 59 5.23 -3.37 7.55
C VAL A 59 4.54 -2.27 6.74
N PHE A 60 4.54 -1.03 7.25
CA PHE A 60 3.91 0.12 6.58
C PHE A 60 4.90 0.95 5.75
N ALA A 61 6.18 0.58 5.72
CA ALA A 61 7.20 1.27 4.95
C ALA A 61 6.80 1.39 3.45
N GLY A 62 6.88 2.61 2.91
CA GLY A 62 6.49 2.91 1.53
C GLY A 62 4.99 3.20 1.34
N LEU A 63 4.17 3.00 2.37
CA LEU A 63 2.75 3.43 2.41
C LEU A 63 2.57 4.79 3.10
N ASP A 64 3.59 5.29 3.81
CA ASP A 64 3.55 6.54 4.59
C ASP A 64 3.97 7.81 3.82
N ASP A 65 4.73 7.71 2.73
CA ASP A 65 5.37 8.89 2.12
C ASP A 65 4.87 9.21 0.70
N PRO A 66 4.17 10.36 0.50
CA PRO A 66 3.81 10.84 -0.83
C PRO A 66 4.96 11.52 -1.60
N VAL A 67 6.13 11.80 -0.99
CA VAL A 67 7.12 12.76 -1.54
C VAL A 67 8.49 12.17 -1.90
N THR A 68 8.88 10.99 -1.41
CA THR A 68 10.24 10.46 -1.68
C THR A 68 10.45 9.88 -3.09
N ALA A 69 9.40 9.64 -3.88
CA ALA A 69 9.55 9.14 -5.25
C ALA A 69 10.21 10.13 -6.24
N ARG A 70 10.33 11.43 -5.90
CA ARG A 70 10.83 12.47 -6.82
C ARG A 70 12.27 12.94 -6.58
N ARG A 71 13.01 12.40 -5.61
CA ARG A 71 14.39 12.85 -5.33
C ARG A 71 15.36 11.68 -5.24
N GLY A 72 15.80 11.15 -6.39
CA GLY A 72 16.89 10.18 -6.32
C GLY A 72 17.49 9.54 -7.57
N ARG A 73 17.28 10.01 -8.82
CA ARG A 73 18.27 9.87 -9.92
C ARG A 73 17.79 10.56 -11.21
N PRO A 74 18.64 11.29 -11.95
CA PRO A 74 18.45 11.48 -13.37
C PRO A 74 19.11 10.31 -14.09
N GLN A 75 18.32 9.37 -14.62
CA GLN A 75 18.81 8.42 -15.63
C GLN A 75 17.74 8.21 -16.72
N PRO A 76 18.21 7.94 -17.94
CA PRO A 76 17.53 8.25 -19.19
C PRO A 76 16.60 7.09 -19.61
N GLU A 77 15.43 7.45 -20.15
CA GLU A 77 14.67 6.70 -21.17
C GLU A 77 14.66 5.17 -21.03
N ASP A 78 13.79 4.68 -20.13
CA ASP A 78 13.15 3.36 -20.24
C ASP A 78 11.64 3.58 -19.99
N ASP A 79 10.97 4.08 -21.03
CA ASP A 79 9.53 3.96 -21.18
C ASP A 79 9.23 2.47 -21.43
N GLU A 80 8.91 1.71 -20.39
CA GLU A 80 7.74 0.82 -20.49
C GLU A 80 6.94 0.84 -19.18
N PRO A 81 5.66 1.28 -19.23
CA PRO A 81 4.74 1.18 -18.10
C PRO A 81 4.57 -0.26 -17.65
N TYR A 82 4.43 -0.43 -16.33
CA TYR A 82 4.22 -1.73 -15.71
C TYR A 82 2.99 -2.47 -16.29
N GLU A 83 3.21 -3.62 -16.93
CA GLU A 83 2.14 -4.53 -17.38
C GLU A 83 1.72 -5.49 -16.26
N PHE A 84 0.42 -5.48 -15.93
CA PHE A 84 -0.17 -6.45 -15.00
C PHE A 84 -0.18 -7.84 -15.65
N LYS A 85 0.75 -8.71 -15.27
CA LYS A 85 0.76 -10.09 -15.76
C LYS A 85 -0.42 -10.83 -15.13
N PRO A 86 -1.34 -11.41 -15.94
CA PRO A 86 -2.43 -12.20 -15.38
C PRO A 86 -1.83 -13.34 -14.57
N VAL A 87 -2.33 -13.50 -13.34
CA VAL A 87 -2.17 -14.74 -12.59
C VAL A 87 -2.90 -15.84 -13.36
N GLY A 88 -2.20 -16.43 -14.33
CA GLY A 88 -2.60 -17.70 -14.89
C GLY A 88 -2.63 -18.72 -13.76
N SER A 89 -3.78 -19.34 -13.55
CA SER A 89 -3.85 -20.64 -12.91
C SER A 89 -5.08 -21.37 -13.46
N LEU A 90 -4.75 -22.27 -14.41
CA LEU A 90 -5.38 -23.57 -14.70
C LEU A 90 -6.77 -23.58 -15.35
#